data_AF-A0A967BSN9-F1
#
_entry.id   AF-A0A967BSN9-F1
#
_cell.length_a   1.000
_cell.length_b   1.000
_cell.length_c   1.000
_cell.angle_alpha   90.00
_cell.angle_beta   90.00
_cell.angle_gamma   90.00
#
_symmetry.space_group_name_H-M   'P 1'
#
loop_
_entity.id
_entity.type
_entity.pdbx_description
1 polymer ?
#
loop_
_entity_poly.entity_id
_entity_poly.type
_entity_poly.pdbx_seq_one_letter_code
_entity_poly.pdbx_strand_id
1 'polypeptide(L)'
;MSLYKLDDLDWKIIRLLMEDGRLSSADIARIIGDTSARTITNRIDILTREGIINIRSIVNPEKIGYCVLADVFIEVEPGSLQDITKELQGYPQ
;
A
#
# COMPACT_ATOMS: atom_id res chain seq x y z
N MET A 1 7.03 16.87 -7.49
CA MET A 1 6.89 15.78 -6.50
C MET A 1 8.28 15.35 -6.10
N SER A 2 8.66 15.51 -4.83
CA SER A 2 9.97 15.07 -4.35
C SER A 2 9.96 13.55 -4.24
N LEU A 3 10.87 12.84 -4.92
CA LEU A 3 11.06 11.42 -4.66
C LEU A 3 11.59 11.25 -3.23
N TYR A 4 10.80 10.62 -2.36
CA TYR A 4 11.32 10.12 -1.08
C TYR A 4 12.32 9.01 -1.38
N LYS A 5 13.59 9.21 -1.00
CA LYS A 5 14.65 8.22 -1.19
C LYS A 5 14.66 7.25 -0.01
N LEU A 6 14.26 6.01 -0.26
CA LEU A 6 14.29 4.94 0.72
C LEU A 6 15.73 4.69 1.20
N ASP A 7 15.90 4.64 2.52
CA ASP A 7 17.15 4.21 3.15
C ASP A 7 17.05 2.78 3.70
N ASP A 8 18.15 2.28 4.27
CA ASP A 8 18.22 0.91 4.79
C ASP A 8 17.24 0.67 5.95
N LEU A 9 16.95 1.70 6.75
CA LEU A 9 15.98 1.59 7.84
C LEU A 9 14.57 1.45 7.29
N ASP A 10 14.22 2.24 6.27
CA ASP A 10 12.93 2.11 5.59
C ASP A 10 12.74 0.68 5.03
N TRP A 11 13.76 0.13 4.38
CA TRP A 11 13.69 -1.25 3.87
C TRP A 11 13.52 -2.30 4.98
N LYS A 12 14.17 -2.13 6.13
CA LYS A 12 13.98 -3.02 7.29
C LYS A 12 12.53 -2.93 7.80
N ILE A 13 11.98 -1.72 7.93
CA ILE A 13 10.59 -1.49 8.35
C ILE A 13 9.61 -2.15 7.39
N ILE A 14 9.79 -1.91 6.08
CA ILE A 14 8.93 -2.47 5.03
C ILE A 14 8.93 -3.99 5.09
N ARG A 15 10.10 -4.63 5.21
CA ARG A 15 10.20 -6.10 5.30
C ARG A 15 9.44 -6.67 6.50
N LEU A 16 9.55 -6.03 7.66
CA LEU A 16 8.83 -6.47 8.86
C LEU A 16 7.32 -6.31 8.70
N LEU A 17 6.87 -5.20 8.11
CA LEU A 17 5.43 -4.97 7.86
C LEU A 17 4.86 -5.83 6.73
N MET A 18 5.69 -6.28 5.77
CA MET A 18 5.29 -7.26 4.76
C MET A 18 5.07 -8.65 5.37
N GLU A 19 5.86 -9.00 6.40
CA GLU A 19 5.71 -10.24 7.13
C GLU A 19 4.50 -10.20 8.08
N ASP A 20 4.40 -9.12 8.87
CA ASP A 20 3.24 -8.85 9.73
C ASP A 20 2.95 -7.34 9.80
N GLY A 21 1.93 -6.92 9.05
CA GLY A 21 1.46 -5.54 9.01
C GLY A 21 0.84 -5.04 10.33
N ARG A 22 0.69 -5.90 11.34
CA ARG A 22 0.16 -5.55 12.67
C ARG A 22 1.25 -5.21 13.68
N LEU A 23 2.53 -5.37 13.34
CA LEU A 23 3.63 -5.06 14.25
C LEU A 23 3.56 -3.60 14.69
N SER A 24 3.65 -3.36 16.00
CA SER A 24 3.72 -2.01 16.52
C SER A 24 5.09 -1.39 16.25
N SER A 25 5.16 -0.06 16.19
CA SER A 25 6.44 0.66 16.09
C SER A 25 7.41 0.28 17.22
N ALA A 26 6.90 -0.09 18.40
CA ALA A 26 7.72 -0.56 19.52
C ALA A 26 8.28 -1.96 19.28
N ASP A 27 7.52 -2.87 18.67
CA ASP A 27 8.00 -4.20 18.29
C ASP A 27 9.09 -4.09 17.22
N ILE A 28 8.83 -3.31 16.18
CA ILE A 28 9.78 -3.07 15.08
C ILE A 28 11.07 -2.45 15.62
N ALA A 29 10.98 -1.46 16.51
CA ALA A 29 12.16 -0.87 17.15
C ALA A 29 12.96 -1.89 17.96
N ARG A 30 12.29 -2.79 18.71
CA ARG A 30 12.95 -3.86 19.45
C ARG A 30 13.62 -4.89 18.55
N ILE A 31 13.00 -5.24 17.43
CA ILE A 31 13.54 -6.20 16.45
C ILE A 31 14.76 -5.61 15.74
N ILE A 32 14.71 -4.35 15.34
CA ILE A 32 15.81 -3.68 14.64
C ILE A 32 16.96 -3.35 15.61
N GLY A 33 16.65 -2.96 16.85
CA GLY A 33 17.61 -2.83 17.95
C GLY A 33 18.47 -1.56 17.97
N ASP A 34 18.51 -0.77 16.90
CA ASP A 34 19.35 0.43 16.76
C ASP A 34 18.57 1.76 16.70
N THR A 35 17.25 1.73 16.93
CA THR A 35 16.36 2.86 16.65
C THR A 35 15.18 2.94 17.63
N SER A 36 14.70 4.16 17.89
CA SER A 36 13.55 4.40 18.78
C SER A 36 12.19 4.13 18.10
N ALA A 37 11.19 3.73 18.88
CA ALA A 37 9.81 3.56 18.39
C ALA A 37 9.24 4.84 17.77
N ARG A 38 9.62 6.02 18.27
CA ARG A 38 9.20 7.32 17.70
C ARG A 38 9.75 7.51 16.28
N THR A 39 11.00 7.14 16.05
CA THR A 39 11.61 7.19 14.71
C THR A 39 10.87 6.25 13.77
N ILE A 40 10.56 5.02 14.20
CA ILE A 40 9.81 4.05 13.40
C ILE A 40 8.43 4.60 13.02
N THR A 41 7.67 5.15 13.99
CA THR A 41 6.36 5.77 13.70
C THR A 41 6.48 6.85 12.64
N ASN A 42 7.43 7.77 12.77
CA ASN A 42 7.64 8.83 11.78
C ASN A 42 7.96 8.27 10.39
N ARG A 43 8.76 7.19 10.29
CA ARG A 43 9.07 6.54 9.01
C ARG A 43 7.83 5.91 8.41
N ILE A 44 7.06 5.14 9.19
CA ILE A 44 5.81 4.51 8.72
C ILE A 44 4.83 5.57 8.22
N ASP A 45 4.69 6.70 8.93
CA ASP A 45 3.82 7.80 8.53
C ASP A 45 4.25 8.39 7.18
N ILE A 46 5.55 8.61 6.96
CA ILE A 46 6.08 9.10 5.68
C ILE A 46 5.86 8.07 4.57
N LEU A 47 6.23 6.80 4.80
CA LEU A 47 6.06 5.73 3.82
C LEU A 47 4.59 5.57 3.41
N THR A 48 3.66 5.73 4.34
CA THR A 48 2.22 5.64 4.08
C THR A 48 1.70 6.88 3.36
N ARG A 49 2.09 8.09 3.80
CA ARG A 49 1.65 9.36 3.20
C ARG A 49 2.17 9.53 1.77
N GLU A 50 3.39 9.09 1.49
CA GLU A 50 3.98 9.10 0.15
C GLU A 50 3.45 7.95 -0.73
N GLY A 51 2.56 7.10 -0.21
CA GLY A 51 1.97 5.97 -0.94
C GLY A 51 2.95 4.83 -1.25
N ILE A 52 4.11 4.81 -0.60
CA ILE A 52 5.15 3.78 -0.78
C ILE A 52 4.69 2.45 -0.22
N ILE A 53 3.98 2.47 0.93
CA ILE A 53 3.33 1.29 1.50
C ILE A 53 1.86 1.56 1.79
N ASN A 54 1.08 0.49 1.78
CA ASN A 54 -0.29 0.45 2.27
C ASN A 54 -0.44 -0.77 3.17
N ILE A 55 -0.80 -0.55 4.44
CA ILE A 55 -1.09 -1.65 5.37
C ILE A 55 -2.59 -1.94 5.27
N ARG A 56 -2.95 -3.10 4.71
CA ARG A 56 -4.34 -3.50 4.49
C ARG A 56 -4.55 -4.96 4.84
N SER A 57 -5.77 -5.31 5.21
CA SER A 57 -6.17 -6.72 5.30
C SER A 57 -6.40 -7.28 3.90
N ILE A 58 -5.81 -8.42 3.58
CA ILE A 58 -6.12 -9.17 2.38
C ILE A 58 -7.28 -10.12 2.70
N VAL A 59 -8.43 -9.86 2.09
CA VAL A 59 -9.63 -10.69 2.24
C VAL A 59 -9.67 -11.76 1.16
N ASN A 60 -10.23 -12.92 1.46
CA ASN A 60 -10.55 -13.92 0.44
C ASN A 60 -11.84 -13.48 -0.29
N PRO A 61 -11.78 -13.10 -1.58
CA PRO A 61 -12.94 -12.58 -2.31
C PRO A 61 -14.12 -13.55 -2.36
N GLU A 62 -13.88 -14.85 -2.56
CA GLU A 62 -14.93 -15.87 -2.61
C GLU A 62 -15.70 -15.96 -1.28
N LYS A 63 -15.00 -15.81 -0.16
CA LYS A 63 -15.61 -15.89 1.19
C LYS A 63 -16.46 -14.69 1.55
N ILE A 64 -16.33 -13.58 0.83
CA ILE A 64 -17.09 -12.35 1.07
C ILE A 64 -18.08 -12.04 -0.07
N GLY A 65 -18.36 -13.01 -0.94
CA GLY A 65 -19.38 -12.90 -1.99
C GLY A 65 -18.89 -12.36 -3.34
N TYR A 66 -17.59 -12.09 -3.48
CA TYR A 66 -16.95 -11.77 -4.77
C TYR A 66 -16.50 -13.06 -5.45
N CYS A 67 -17.47 -13.80 -6.01
CA CYS A 67 -17.24 -15.10 -6.62
C CYS A 67 -16.69 -15.03 -8.06
N VAL A 68 -16.56 -13.82 -8.62
CA VAL A 68 -16.04 -13.58 -9.96
C VAL A 68 -14.89 -12.59 -9.87
N LEU A 69 -13.71 -13.02 -10.33
CA LEU A 69 -12.57 -12.16 -10.60
C LEU A 69 -12.39 -12.11 -12.12
N ALA A 70 -12.29 -10.92 -12.70
CA ALA A 70 -12.16 -10.77 -14.14
C ALA A 70 -11.16 -9.65 -14.48
N ASP A 71 -10.26 -9.96 -15.40
CA ASP A 71 -9.47 -8.94 -16.08
C ASP A 71 -10.25 -8.48 -17.31
N VAL A 72 -10.63 -7.19 -17.34
CA VAL A 72 -11.41 -6.60 -18.44
C VAL A 72 -10.50 -5.74 -19.30
N PHE A 73 -10.34 -6.11 -20.56
CA PHE A 73 -9.64 -5.30 -21.55
C PHE A 73 -10.66 -4.45 -22.30
N ILE A 74 -10.43 -3.14 -22.32
CA ILE A 74 -11.31 -2.16 -22.98
C ILE A 74 -10.51 -1.50 -24.09
N GLU A 75 -10.95 -1.64 -25.33
CA GLU A 75 -10.43 -0.89 -26.47
C GLU A 75 -11.20 0.43 -26.56
N VAL A 76 -10.47 1.54 -26.72
CA VAL A 76 -11.06 2.88 -26.73
C VAL A 76 -10.56 3.66 -27.94
N GLU A 77 -11.44 4.51 -28.48
CA GLU A 77 -11.08 5.44 -29.54
C GLU A 77 -10.03 6.46 -29.04
N PRO A 78 -9.10 6.91 -29.91
CA PRO A 78 -8.15 7.96 -29.57
C PRO A 78 -8.85 9.24 -29.07
N GLY A 79 -8.49 9.69 -27.87
CA GLY A 79 -9.06 10.89 -27.25
C GLY A 79 -10.16 10.63 -26.21
N SER A 80 -10.75 9.43 -26.17
CA SER A 80 -11.83 9.11 -25.20
C SER A 80 -11.34 8.58 -23.85
N LEU A 81 -10.03 8.37 -23.68
CA LEU A 81 -9.45 7.73 -22.49
C LEU A 81 -9.82 8.43 -21.17
N GLN A 82 -9.77 9.77 -21.14
CA GLN A 82 -10.04 10.53 -19.91
C GLN A 82 -11.51 10.44 -19.48
N ASP A 83 -12.43 10.55 -20.44
CA ASP A 83 -13.87 10.47 -20.18
C ASP A 83 -14.27 9.08 -19.70
N ILE A 84 -13.79 8.04 -20.39
CA ILE A 84 -14.04 6.64 -20.02
C ILE A 84 -13.43 6.34 -18.64
N THR A 85 -12.22 6.80 -18.35
CA THR A 85 -11.60 6.59 -17.03
C THR A 85 -12.42 7.23 -15.92
N LYS A 86 -12.93 8.45 -16.15
CA LYS A 86 -13.75 9.17 -15.17
C LYS A 86 -15.08 8.47 -14.91
N GLU A 87 -15.68 7.90 -15.95
CA GLU A 87 -16.89 7.10 -15.81
C GLU A 87 -16.62 5.81 -15.04
N LEU A 88 -15.54 5.09 -15.37
CA LEU A 88 -15.16 3.84 -14.71
C LEU A 88 -14.86 4.02 -13.21
N GLN A 89 -14.28 5.15 -12.81
CA GLN A 89 -14.04 5.48 -11.39
C GLN A 89 -15.33 5.60 -10.55
N GLY A 90 -16.49 5.74 -11.19
CA GLY A 90 -17.78 5.78 -10.51
C GLY A 90 -18.28 4.40 -10.05
N TYR A 91 -17.68 3.32 -10.55
CA TYR A 91 -18.06 1.96 -10.17
C TYR A 91 -17.20 1.47 -9.00
N PRO A 92 -17.81 0.93 -7.93
CA PRO A 92 -17.10 0.54 -6.71
C PRO A 92 -16.37 -0.81 -6.82
N GLN A 93 -16.52 -1.54 -7.93
CA GLN A 93 -15.83 -2.79 -8.21
C GLN A 93 -14.47 -2.54 -8.86
#